data_AF-X0VY28-F1
#
_entry.id   AF-X0VY28-F1
#
_cell.length_a   1.000
_cell.length_b   1.000
_cell.length_c   1.000
_cell.angle_alpha   90.00
_cell.angle_beta   90.00
_cell.angle_gamma   90.00
#
_symmetry.space_group_name_H-M   'P 1'
#
loop_
_entity.id
_entity.type
_entity.pdbx_description
1 polymer ?
#
loop_
_entity_poly.entity_id
_entity_poly.type
_entity_poly.pdbx_seq_one_letter_code
_entity_poly.pdbx_strand_id
1 'polypeptide(L)'
;MIYFTNVKSNQPHMAFIGRWSPFHQGHIAIIEKKRKHNSGKPVLILVRDRKKEKYSVCFRAEIIEFWMKKNKIRGTIMIVPDIEGIYWGRKVGYKTQMVRVDKKTKKISGTAIRNGIINGEKFWKKQIASQDLSYLLTEKTSQIAEKGLVIWLTGCPCSGKTTISDR
;
A
#
# COMPACT_ATOMS: atom_id res chain seq x y z
N MET A 1 3.24 3.60 -16.12
CA MET A 1 3.05 5.08 -16.16
C MET A 1 3.88 5.71 -15.05
N ILE A 2 4.63 6.78 -15.32
CA ILE A 2 5.25 7.58 -14.26
C ILE A 2 4.14 8.36 -13.57
N TYR A 3 3.95 8.12 -12.28
CA TYR A 3 2.95 8.80 -11.46
C TYR A 3 3.52 10.10 -10.86
N PHE A 4 4.76 10.03 -10.36
CA PHE A 4 5.45 11.17 -9.75
C PHE A 4 6.96 11.04 -9.98
N THR A 5 7.66 12.16 -10.17
CA THR A 5 9.13 12.19 -10.13
C THR A 5 9.63 13.57 -9.74
N ASN A 6 10.68 13.63 -8.91
CA ASN A 6 11.42 14.86 -8.60
C ASN A 6 12.92 14.75 -8.92
N VAL A 7 13.28 13.80 -9.79
CA VAL A 7 14.65 13.52 -10.22
C VAL A 7 14.70 13.16 -11.71
N LYS A 8 15.89 13.26 -12.30
CA LYS A 8 16.16 12.82 -13.67
C LYS A 8 16.11 11.29 -13.76
N SER A 9 15.42 10.78 -14.78
CA SER A 9 15.18 9.33 -14.98
C SER A 9 16.44 8.52 -15.28
N ASN A 10 17.49 9.13 -15.81
CA ASN A 10 18.74 8.46 -16.20
C ASN A 10 19.71 8.20 -15.04
N GLN A 11 19.40 8.64 -13.82
CA GLN A 11 20.22 8.36 -12.64
C GLN A 11 19.94 6.94 -12.10
N PRO A 12 20.93 6.21 -11.56
CA PRO A 12 20.67 4.92 -10.93
C PRO A 12 19.77 5.03 -9.69
N HIS A 13 18.59 4.39 -9.73
CA HIS A 13 17.63 4.38 -8.63
C HIS A 13 17.76 3.11 -7.77
N MET A 14 17.39 3.22 -6.49
CA MET A 14 17.09 2.07 -5.64
C MET A 14 15.63 1.67 -5.87
N ALA A 15 15.41 0.57 -6.60
CA ALA A 15 14.08 0.09 -6.94
C ALA A 15 13.44 -0.74 -5.83
N PHE A 16 12.18 -0.46 -5.52
CA PHE A 16 11.33 -1.22 -4.62
C PHE A 16 10.01 -1.47 -5.30
N ILE A 17 9.54 -2.72 -5.29
CA ILE A 17 8.26 -3.10 -5.89
C ILE A 17 7.36 -3.75 -4.85
N GLY A 18 6.09 -3.39 -4.86
CA GLY A 18 5.15 -3.87 -3.86
C GLY A 18 3.71 -3.46 -4.12
N ARG A 19 2.85 -3.94 -3.23
CA ARG A 19 1.43 -3.55 -3.17
C ARG A 19 1.24 -2.24 -2.41
N TRP A 20 1.96 -2.00 -1.32
CA TRP A 20 1.89 -0.76 -0.54
C TRP A 20 0.46 -0.44 -0.01
N SER A 21 -0.23 -1.45 0.55
CA SER A 21 -1.68 -1.43 0.83
C SER A 21 -2.00 -1.75 2.31
N PRO A 22 -2.14 -0.73 3.20
CA PRO A 22 -1.71 0.65 3.02
C PRO A 22 -0.19 0.79 3.20
N PHE A 23 0.36 1.93 2.79
CA PHE A 23 1.77 2.25 3.03
C PHE A 23 1.99 2.53 4.54
N HIS A 24 2.96 1.84 5.14
CA HIS A 24 3.09 1.73 6.60
C HIS A 24 4.55 1.58 7.03
N GLN A 25 4.83 1.63 8.34
CA GLN A 25 6.19 1.64 8.89
C GLN A 25 7.04 0.43 8.48
N GLY A 26 6.42 -0.75 8.32
CA GLY A 26 7.12 -1.91 7.73
C GLY A 26 7.70 -1.66 6.33
N HIS A 27 6.98 -0.95 5.46
CA HIS A 27 7.44 -0.57 4.12
C HIS A 27 8.55 0.50 4.21
N ILE A 28 8.36 1.50 5.06
CA ILE A 28 9.31 2.61 5.27
C ILE A 28 10.65 2.07 5.79
N ALA A 29 10.62 1.14 6.74
CA ALA A 29 11.83 0.55 7.31
C ALA A 29 12.70 -0.15 6.26
N ILE A 30 12.09 -0.80 5.26
CA ILE A 30 12.81 -1.43 4.14
C ILE A 30 13.50 -0.37 3.29
N ILE A 31 12.77 0.68 2.92
CA ILE A 31 13.29 1.77 2.09
C ILE A 31 14.41 2.51 2.82
N GLU A 32 14.16 2.93 4.06
CA GLU A 32 15.13 3.66 4.89
C GLU A 32 16.39 2.85 5.16
N LYS A 33 16.27 1.55 5.47
CA LYS A 33 17.44 0.70 5.68
C LYS A 33 18.35 0.71 4.45
N LYS A 34 17.80 0.65 3.24
CA LYS A 34 18.60 0.68 2.02
C LYS A 34 19.16 2.08 1.72
N ARG A 35 18.38 3.13 1.96
CA ARG A 35 18.79 4.54 1.82
C ARG A 35 19.98 4.88 2.72
N LYS A 36 19.99 4.43 3.98
CA LYS A 36 21.11 4.65 4.92
C LYS A 36 22.44 4.13 4.39
N HIS A 37 22.43 2.99 3.69
CA HIS A 37 23.64 2.40 3.10
C HIS A 37 23.97 2.93 1.69
N ASN A 38 23.15 3.81 1.11
CA ASN A 38 23.30 4.33 -0.25
C ASN A 38 22.87 5.81 -0.30
N SER A 39 23.43 6.61 0.61
CA SER A 39 23.13 8.04 0.72
C SER A 39 23.39 8.74 -0.62
N GLY A 40 22.33 9.29 -1.23
CA GLY A 40 22.42 10.07 -2.46
C GLY A 40 21.75 9.45 -3.69
N LYS A 41 21.48 8.14 -3.70
CA LYS A 41 20.71 7.52 -4.79
C LYS A 41 19.22 7.82 -4.63
N PRO A 42 18.51 8.21 -5.71
CA PRO A 42 17.07 8.36 -5.67
C PRO A 42 16.36 7.00 -5.48
N VAL A 43 15.14 7.05 -4.95
CA VAL A 43 14.28 5.88 -4.75
C VAL A 43 13.36 5.70 -5.96
N LEU A 44 13.20 4.48 -6.45
CA LEU A 44 12.13 4.14 -7.41
C LEU A 44 11.11 3.24 -6.71
N ILE A 45 9.87 3.68 -6.60
CA ILE A 45 8.78 2.91 -6.01
C ILE A 45 7.82 2.45 -7.12
N LEU A 46 7.80 1.14 -7.35
CA LEU A 46 6.91 0.47 -8.29
C LEU A 46 5.66 0.02 -7.53
N VAL A 47 4.52 0.63 -7.84
CA VAL A 47 3.21 0.33 -7.25
C VAL A 47 2.47 -0.62 -8.17
N ARG A 48 2.27 -1.86 -7.73
CA ARG A 48 1.55 -2.89 -8.50
C ARG A 48 0.06 -2.56 -8.57
N ASP A 49 -0.50 -2.58 -9.78
CA ASP A 49 -1.94 -2.46 -10.02
C ASP A 49 -2.61 -3.84 -10.08
N ARG A 50 -2.94 -4.38 -8.90
CA ARG A 50 -3.53 -5.70 -8.73
C ARG A 50 -5.05 -5.61 -8.59
N LYS A 51 -5.77 -6.52 -9.26
CA LYS A 51 -7.23 -6.68 -9.09
C LYS A 51 -7.58 -7.06 -7.64
N LYS A 52 -8.75 -6.63 -7.17
CA LYS A 52 -9.29 -6.90 -5.82
C LYS A 52 -8.47 -6.30 -4.67
N GLU A 53 -7.60 -5.33 -4.93
CA GLU A 53 -7.01 -4.52 -3.85
C GLU A 53 -8.06 -3.62 -3.20
N LYS A 54 -7.97 -3.45 -1.88
CA LYS A 54 -8.92 -2.63 -1.11
C LYS A 54 -8.74 -1.14 -1.42
N TYR A 55 -7.49 -0.72 -1.57
CA TYR A 55 -7.13 0.65 -1.91
C TYR A 55 -6.76 0.74 -3.40
N SER A 56 -7.28 1.76 -4.08
CA SER A 56 -6.95 2.01 -5.49
C SER A 56 -5.45 2.25 -5.68
N VAL A 57 -4.94 1.99 -6.88
CA VAL A 57 -3.52 2.18 -7.19
C VAL A 57 -3.09 3.64 -7.07
N CYS A 58 -3.94 4.57 -7.52
CA CYS A 58 -3.68 6.01 -7.38
C CYS A 58 -3.62 6.43 -5.92
N PHE A 59 -4.56 5.98 -5.09
CA PHE A 59 -4.56 6.30 -3.66
C PHE A 59 -3.29 5.82 -2.95
N ARG A 60 -2.84 4.60 -3.27
CA ARG A 60 -1.58 4.06 -2.73
C ARG A 60 -0.37 4.88 -3.19
N ALA A 61 -0.33 5.29 -4.45
CA ALA A 61 0.73 6.14 -4.99
C ALA A 61 0.73 7.54 -4.35
N GLU A 62 -0.44 8.14 -4.12
CA GLU A 62 -0.64 9.44 -3.47
C GLU A 62 -0.09 9.46 -2.03
N ILE A 63 -0.40 8.43 -1.22
CA ILE A 63 0.14 8.31 0.14
C ILE A 63 1.68 8.25 0.13
N ILE A 64 2.24 7.51 -0.83
CA ILE A 64 3.70 7.37 -0.97
C ILE A 64 4.32 8.70 -1.40
N GLU A 65 3.68 9.40 -2.35
CA GLU A 65 4.11 10.73 -2.80
C GLU A 65 4.12 11.74 -1.66
N PHE A 66 3.05 11.79 -0.86
CA PHE A 66 2.98 12.65 0.32
C PHE A 66 4.12 12.35 1.30
N TRP A 67 4.37 11.07 1.59
CA TRP A 67 5.49 10.66 2.44
C TRP A 67 6.84 11.10 1.85
N MET A 68 7.04 10.93 0.55
CA MET A 68 8.27 11.35 -0.13
C MET A 68 8.47 12.86 -0.06
N LYS A 69 7.43 13.66 -0.34
CA LYS A 69 7.47 15.13 -0.25
C LYS A 69 7.78 15.58 1.17
N LYS A 70 7.05 15.07 2.16
CA LYS A 70 7.24 15.41 3.59
C LYS A 70 8.66 15.12 4.07
N ASN A 71 9.26 14.03 3.62
CA ASN A 71 10.61 13.62 4.03
C ASN A 71 11.72 14.06 3.05
N LYS A 72 11.40 14.96 2.10
CA LYS A 72 12.33 15.47 1.07
C LYS A 72 13.08 14.35 0.34
N ILE A 73 12.37 13.27 0.03
CA ILE A 73 12.94 12.07 -0.60
C ILE A 73 13.01 12.31 -2.11
N ARG A 74 14.21 12.16 -2.65
CA ARG A 74 14.48 12.15 -4.08
C ARG A 74 14.05 10.81 -4.68
N GLY A 75 13.22 10.81 -5.71
CA GLY A 75 12.78 9.58 -6.35
C GLY A 75 11.65 9.72 -7.35
N THR A 76 11.23 8.56 -7.82
CA THR A 76 10.20 8.36 -8.83
C THR A 76 9.20 7.31 -8.35
N ILE A 77 7.92 7.54 -8.58
CA ILE A 77 6.85 6.57 -8.37
C ILE A 77 6.31 6.16 -9.73
N MET A 78 6.25 4.86 -9.99
CA MET A 78 5.64 4.33 -11.20
C MET A 78 4.53 3.35 -10.85
N ILE A 79 3.40 3.51 -11.51
CA ILE A 79 2.36 2.49 -11.52
C ILE A 79 2.72 1.47 -12.60
N VAL A 80 2.77 0.21 -12.18
CA VAL A 80 3.09 -0.95 -13.03
C VAL A 80 1.94 -1.94 -12.99
N PRO A 81 1.73 -2.74 -14.06
CA PRO A 81 0.81 -3.86 -14.02
C PRO A 81 1.10 -4.82 -12.86
N ASP A 82 0.11 -5.62 -12.49
CA ASP A 82 0.41 -6.75 -11.60
C ASP A 82 1.41 -7.70 -12.26
N ILE A 83 2.24 -8.34 -11.44
CA ILE A 83 3.31 -9.22 -11.92
C ILE A 83 3.21 -10.61 -11.29
N GLU A 84 3.56 -11.61 -12.08
CA GLU A 84 3.71 -12.99 -11.65
C GLU A 84 5.05 -13.19 -10.93
N GLY A 85 6.14 -12.72 -11.54
CA GLY A 85 7.48 -12.75 -10.95
C GLY A 85 8.38 -11.59 -11.38
N ILE A 86 9.56 -11.50 -10.75
CA ILE A 86 10.68 -10.67 -11.23
C ILE A 86 11.74 -11.62 -11.75
N TYR A 87 12.01 -11.55 -13.05
CA TYR A 87 12.97 -12.40 -13.73
C TYR A 87 14.16 -11.56 -14.20
N TRP A 88 15.37 -12.10 -14.11
CA TRP A 88 16.59 -11.39 -14.53
C TRP A 88 17.60 -12.37 -15.14
N GLY A 89 18.41 -11.88 -16.07
CA GLY A 89 19.43 -12.67 -16.76
C GLY A 89 20.81 -12.66 -16.10
N ARG A 90 21.83 -13.09 -16.85
CA ARG A 90 23.23 -12.98 -16.44
C ARG A 90 23.71 -11.53 -16.61
N LYS A 91 24.51 -11.02 -15.67
CA LYS A 91 25.17 -9.69 -15.73
C LYS A 91 24.22 -8.50 -15.98
N VAL A 92 23.05 -8.46 -15.33
CA VAL A 92 22.02 -7.40 -15.53
C VAL A 92 22.39 -5.97 -15.11
N GLY A 93 23.60 -5.73 -14.61
CA GLY A 93 24.06 -4.37 -14.28
C GLY A 93 23.46 -3.77 -13.00
N TYR A 94 22.68 -4.52 -12.22
CA TYR A 94 22.17 -4.10 -10.91
C TYR A 94 22.27 -5.19 -9.85
N LYS A 95 22.23 -4.78 -8.57
CA LYS A 95 22.26 -5.69 -7.42
C LYS A 95 20.84 -6.10 -7.04
N THR A 96 20.61 -7.41 -6.88
CA THR A 96 19.38 -7.98 -6.30
C THR A 96 19.62 -8.26 -4.81
N GLN A 97 18.72 -7.80 -3.94
CA GLN A 97 18.88 -8.01 -2.50
C GLN A 97 17.51 -8.05 -1.79
N MET A 98 17.31 -9.05 -0.94
CA MET A 98 16.23 -9.05 0.04
C MET A 98 16.62 -8.23 1.28
N VAL A 99 15.84 -7.22 1.63
CA VAL A 99 16.06 -6.41 2.83
C VAL A 99 15.30 -7.02 4.02
N ARG A 100 16.04 -7.47 5.04
CA ARG A 100 15.45 -7.98 6.28
C ARG A 100 15.29 -6.85 7.30
N VAL A 101 14.11 -6.78 7.93
CA VAL A 101 13.80 -5.89 9.05
C VAL A 101 13.64 -6.70 10.35
N ASP A 102 13.66 -6.02 11.50
CA ASP A 102 13.51 -6.66 12.80
C ASP A 102 12.12 -7.29 13.00
N LYS A 103 12.01 -8.18 14.01
CA LYS A 103 10.76 -8.92 14.27
C LYS A 103 9.58 -8.01 14.62
N LYS A 104 9.79 -6.86 15.28
CA LYS A 104 8.69 -5.95 15.67
C LYS A 104 8.13 -5.27 14.42
N THR A 105 9.01 -4.75 13.57
CA THR A 105 8.63 -4.12 12.29
C THR A 105 7.94 -5.10 11.34
N LYS A 106 8.37 -6.37 11.31
CA LYS A 106 7.75 -7.43 10.49
C LYS A 106 6.31 -7.76 10.92
N LYS A 107 5.94 -7.53 12.18
CA LYS A 107 4.57 -7.75 12.68
C LYS A 107 3.58 -6.70 12.21
N ILE A 108 4.05 -5.53 11.73
CA ILE A 108 3.18 -4.49 11.20
C ILE A 108 2.58 -4.98 9.88
N SER A 109 1.26 -5.12 9.83
CA SER A 109 0.54 -5.61 8.65
C SER A 109 -0.59 -4.67 8.25
N GLY A 110 -0.82 -4.56 6.94
CA GLY A 110 -1.93 -3.77 6.43
C GLY A 110 -3.31 -4.28 6.87
N THR A 111 -3.45 -5.58 7.15
CA THR A 111 -4.70 -6.14 7.68
C THR A 111 -4.96 -5.65 9.10
N ALA A 112 -3.97 -5.70 9.99
CA ALA A 112 -4.12 -5.19 11.35
C ALA A 112 -4.46 -3.70 11.37
N ILE A 113 -3.82 -2.91 10.51
CA ILE A 113 -4.10 -1.47 10.39
C ILE A 113 -5.57 -1.24 9.98
N ARG A 114 -6.07 -1.93 8.96
CA ARG A 114 -7.46 -1.78 8.50
C ARG A 114 -8.47 -2.18 9.59
N ASN A 115 -8.24 -3.31 10.26
CA ASN A 115 -9.12 -3.74 11.35
C ASN A 115 -9.11 -2.74 12.49
N GLY A 116 -7.93 -2.21 12.86
CA GLY A 116 -7.82 -1.16 13.87
C GLY A 116 -8.60 0.11 13.50
N ILE A 117 -8.66 0.47 12.22
CA ILE A 117 -9.49 1.60 11.76
C ILE A 117 -10.98 1.28 11.93
N ILE A 118 -11.41 0.11 11.44
CA ILE A 118 -12.82 -0.33 11.50
C ILE A 118 -13.32 -0.42 12.94
N ASN A 119 -12.48 -0.91 13.85
CA ASN A 119 -12.80 -1.06 15.27
C ASN A 119 -12.67 0.26 16.07
N GLY A 120 -12.31 1.38 15.44
CA GLY A 120 -12.12 2.66 16.13
C GLY A 120 -10.88 2.71 17.05
N GLU A 121 -9.94 1.78 16.89
CA GLU A 121 -8.73 1.73 17.68
C GLU A 121 -7.75 2.86 17.28
N LYS A 122 -6.83 3.23 18.18
CA LYS A 122 -5.88 4.35 17.92
C LYS A 122 -4.46 3.89 17.60
N PHE A 123 -4.12 2.62 17.82
CA PHE A 123 -2.74 2.12 17.70
C PHE A 123 -2.18 2.27 16.28
N TRP A 124 -3.03 2.10 15.26
CA TRP A 124 -2.64 2.08 13.85
C TRP A 124 -2.10 3.44 13.37
N LYS A 125 -2.48 4.55 14.01
CA LYS A 125 -1.99 5.90 13.67
C LYS A 125 -0.48 6.04 13.83
N LYS A 126 0.14 5.24 14.72
CA LYS A 126 1.60 5.19 14.89
C LYS A 126 2.29 4.30 13.85
N GLN A 127 1.52 3.48 13.13
CA GLN A 127 2.04 2.48 12.19
C GLN A 127 1.98 2.94 10.72
N ILE A 128 1.34 4.08 10.42
CA ILE A 128 1.28 4.66 9.07
C ILE A 128 2.45 5.60 8.81
N ALA A 129 2.60 6.02 7.54
CA ALA A 129 3.71 6.86 7.10
C ALA A 129 3.66 8.30 7.61
N SER A 130 2.47 8.85 7.81
CA SER A 130 2.27 10.17 8.41
C SER A 130 0.94 10.21 9.15
N GLN A 131 0.92 10.77 10.35
CA GLN A 131 -0.32 10.99 11.11
C GLN A 131 -1.27 11.95 10.40
N ASP A 132 -0.74 12.90 9.61
CA ASP A 132 -1.52 13.84 8.83
C ASP A 132 -2.44 13.14 7.82
N LEU A 133 -2.08 11.93 7.36
CA LEU A 133 -2.89 11.14 6.43
C LEU A 133 -3.89 10.22 7.14
N SER A 134 -3.97 10.27 8.48
CA SER A 134 -4.85 9.37 9.23
C SER A 134 -6.32 9.61 8.91
N TYR A 135 -6.76 10.86 8.72
CA TYR A 135 -8.15 11.15 8.34
C TYR A 135 -8.49 10.51 6.98
N LEU A 136 -7.62 10.69 5.99
CA LEU A 136 -7.83 10.21 4.63
C LEU A 136 -7.84 8.68 4.58
N LEU A 137 -6.94 8.03 5.32
CA LEU A 137 -6.94 6.58 5.43
C LEU A 137 -8.19 6.07 6.17
N THR A 138 -8.66 6.81 7.18
CA THR A 138 -9.91 6.49 7.89
C THR A 138 -11.09 6.56 6.92
N GLU A 139 -11.27 7.69 6.25
CA GLU A 139 -12.34 7.92 5.28
C GLU A 139 -12.37 6.83 4.19
N LYS A 140 -11.23 6.55 3.56
CA LYS A 140 -11.15 5.49 2.54
C LYS A 140 -11.44 4.10 3.10
N THR A 141 -11.00 3.82 4.32
CA THR A 141 -11.27 2.52 4.95
C THR A 141 -12.73 2.37 5.34
N SER A 142 -13.37 3.44 5.83
CA SER A 142 -14.81 3.48 6.09
C SER A 142 -15.60 3.27 4.80
N GLN A 143 -15.29 3.97 3.70
CA GLN A 143 -15.92 3.73 2.39
C GLN A 143 -15.79 2.28 1.90
N ILE A 144 -14.68 1.62 2.22
CA ILE A 144 -14.46 0.20 1.90
C ILE A 144 -15.28 -0.73 2.81
N ALA A 145 -15.46 -0.35 4.08
CA ALA A 145 -16.20 -1.10 5.08
C ALA A 145 -17.72 -0.94 4.94
N GLU A 146 -18.18 0.25 4.56
CA GLU A 146 -19.57 0.62 4.26
C GLU A 146 -20.09 0.02 2.95
N LYS A 147 -19.36 -0.91 2.31
CA LYS A 147 -19.92 -1.70 1.21
C LYS A 147 -21.19 -2.36 1.72
N GLY A 148 -22.33 -1.87 1.23
CA GLY A 148 -23.65 -2.30 1.66
C GLY A 148 -23.74 -3.81 1.75
N LEU A 149 -24.31 -4.30 2.85
CA LEU A 149 -24.56 -5.72 3.03
C LEU A 149 -25.70 -6.13 2.11
N VAL A 150 -25.41 -6.97 1.11
CA VAL A 150 -26.46 -7.60 0.31
C VAL A 150 -26.82 -8.93 0.98
N ILE A 151 -28.02 -9.01 1.54
CA ILE A 151 -28.58 -10.26 2.07
C ILE A 151 -29.38 -10.91 0.94
N TRP A 152 -28.97 -12.09 0.50
CA TRP A 152 -29.71 -12.86 -0.50
C TRP A 152 -30.60 -13.89 0.19
N LEU A 153 -31.90 -13.64 0.23
CA LEU A 153 -32.88 -14.60 0.75
C LEU A 153 -33.25 -15.61 -0.36
N THR A 154 -32.99 -16.90 -0.13
CA THR A 154 -33.41 -18.00 -1.03
C THR A 154 -34.38 -18.95 -0.33
N GLY A 155 -35.23 -19.63 -1.09
CA GLY A 155 -36.15 -20.64 -0.55
C GLY A 155 -37.34 -20.92 -1.47
N CYS A 156 -38.06 -22.00 -1.18
CA CYS A 156 -39.27 -22.43 -1.89
C CYS A 156 -40.34 -21.32 -1.98
N PRO A 157 -41.31 -21.40 -2.92
CA PRO A 157 -42.50 -20.56 -2.87
C PRO A 157 -43.12 -20.56 -1.45
N CYS A 158 -43.60 -19.41 -0.99
CA CYS A 158 -44.20 -19.23 0.35
C CYS A 158 -43.28 -19.47 1.56
N SER A 159 -41.96 -19.55 1.41
CA SER A 159 -41.02 -19.70 2.54
C SER A 159 -40.84 -18.46 3.44
N GLY A 160 -41.69 -17.44 3.29
CA GLY A 160 -41.61 -16.18 4.05
C GLY A 160 -40.52 -15.20 3.61
N LYS A 161 -39.75 -15.49 2.56
CA LYS A 161 -38.61 -14.64 2.12
C LYS A 161 -39.01 -13.18 1.81
N THR A 162 -40.18 -12.92 1.22
CA THR A 162 -40.68 -11.57 0.95
C THR A 162 -41.07 -10.85 2.24
N THR A 163 -41.73 -11.53 3.17
CA THR A 163 -42.07 -10.96 4.48
C THR A 163 -40.83 -10.62 5.32
N ILE A 164 -39.75 -11.38 5.14
CA ILE A 164 -38.46 -11.14 5.82
C ILE A 164 -37.68 -10.01 5.16
N SER A 165 -37.77 -9.81 3.84
CA SER A 165 -37.06 -8.71 3.16
C SER A 165 -37.61 -7.33 3.49
N ASP A 166 -38.88 -7.25 3.89
CA ASP A 166 -39.59 -6.00 4.13
C ASP A 166 -39.48 -5.50 5.59
N ARG A 167 -38.71 -6.19 6.44
CA ARG A 167 -38.45 -5.84 7.85
C ARG A 167 -37.00 -5.42 8.06
#